data_AF-A0A0L0UHH1-F1
#
_entry.id   AF-A0A0L0UHH1-F1
#
_cell.length_a   1.000
_cell.length_b   1.000
_cell.length_c   1.000
_cell.angle_alpha   90.00
_cell.angle_beta   90.00
_cell.angle_gamma   90.00
#
_symmetry.space_group_name_H-M   'P 1'
#
loop_
_entity.id
_entity.type
_entity.pdbx_description
1 polymer ?
#
loop_
_entity_poly.entity_id
_entity_poly.type
_entity_poly.pdbx_seq_one_letter_code
_entity_poly.pdbx_strand_id
1 'polypeptide(L)'
;MKGQQEEKVEDRRRETNSLSFMERASGRMKIVLPPPGTNALATSAFATYVLSLIGYVVYLLHGLLPADTVRNVLMISYFPSQVWSVKKKNWLTVAFWYLFVVYFATNLAYTPPIDGPDGLASITDHSALILRSRISSLSHSDHQPPSVDQP
;
A
#
# COMPACT_ATOMS: atom_id res chain seq x y z
N MET A 1 -23.33 -43.87 17.56
CA MET A 1 -21.87 -44.06 17.73
C MET A 1 -21.10 -44.32 16.42
N LYS A 2 -21.74 -44.65 15.28
CA LYS A 2 -21.03 -44.86 13.99
C LYS A 2 -20.58 -43.57 13.27
N GLY A 3 -21.35 -42.48 13.35
CA GLY A 3 -21.03 -41.23 12.64
C GLY A 3 -19.77 -40.48 13.13
N GLN A 4 -19.43 -40.57 14.42
CA GLN A 4 -18.22 -39.93 14.96
C GLN A 4 -16.92 -40.60 14.52
N GLN A 5 -16.97 -41.88 14.14
CA GLN A 5 -15.77 -42.57 13.64
C GLN A 5 -15.47 -42.21 12.18
N GLU A 6 -16.50 -41.97 11.37
CA GLU A 6 -16.33 -41.58 9.97
C GLU A 6 -15.77 -40.15 9.84
N GLU A 7 -16.29 -39.20 10.64
CA GLU A 7 -15.80 -37.83 10.67
C GLU A 7 -14.32 -37.74 11.07
N LYS A 8 -13.92 -38.51 12.09
CA LYS A 8 -12.52 -38.57 12.55
C LYS A 8 -11.56 -39.19 11.52
N VAL A 9 -12.06 -40.05 10.64
CA VAL A 9 -11.28 -40.67 9.55
C VAL A 9 -11.16 -39.71 8.38
N GLU A 10 -12.22 -38.98 8.06
CA GLU A 10 -12.25 -37.94 7.02
C GLU A 10 -11.27 -36.79 7.36
N ASP A 11 -11.27 -36.32 8.61
CA ASP A 11 -10.37 -35.26 9.07
C ASP A 11 -8.91 -35.68 9.02
N ARG A 12 -8.61 -36.90 9.48
CA ARG A 12 -7.26 -37.46 9.40
C ARG A 12 -6.79 -37.58 7.95
N ARG A 13 -7.69 -37.88 7.01
CA ARG A 13 -7.39 -37.96 5.58
C ARG A 13 -7.14 -36.59 4.95
N ARG A 14 -7.84 -35.55 5.42
CA ARG A 14 -7.62 -34.16 4.98
C ARG A 14 -6.29 -33.62 5.50
N GLU A 15 -5.96 -33.89 6.76
CA GLU A 15 -4.67 -33.51 7.35
C GLU A 15 -3.49 -34.15 6.61
N THR A 16 -3.53 -35.46 6.34
CA THR A 16 -2.44 -36.13 5.61
C THR A 16 -2.27 -35.62 4.18
N ASN A 17 -3.38 -35.34 3.49
CA ASN A 17 -3.33 -34.72 2.16
C ASN A 17 -2.75 -33.31 2.21
N SER A 18 -3.10 -32.51 3.22
CA SER A 18 -2.58 -31.14 3.40
C SER A 18 -1.08 -31.12 3.73
N LEU A 19 -0.61 -32.03 4.57
CA LEU A 19 0.80 -32.20 4.90
C LEU A 19 1.59 -32.63 3.67
N SER A 20 1.06 -33.57 2.86
CA SER A 20 1.70 -33.98 1.60
C SER A 20 1.81 -32.86 0.58
N PHE A 21 0.83 -31.94 0.57
CA PHE A 21 0.83 -30.78 -0.31
C PHE A 21 1.84 -29.73 0.15
N MET A 22 1.91 -29.45 1.46
CA MET A 22 2.93 -28.55 2.02
C MET A 22 4.34 -29.12 1.87
N GLU A 23 4.52 -30.44 2.01
CA GLU A 23 5.79 -31.12 1.78
C GLU A 23 6.19 -31.09 0.30
N ARG A 24 5.24 -31.27 -0.62
CA ARG A 24 5.45 -31.08 -2.07
C ARG A 24 5.74 -29.62 -2.46
N ALA A 25 5.13 -28.65 -1.78
CA ALA A 25 5.38 -27.23 -1.99
C ALA A 25 6.76 -26.82 -1.44
N SER A 26 7.13 -27.37 -0.28
CA SER A 26 8.41 -27.12 0.40
C SER A 26 9.58 -27.80 -0.34
N GLY A 27 9.41 -29.03 -0.82
CA GLY A 27 10.40 -29.77 -1.60
C GLY A 27 10.72 -29.16 -2.98
N ARG A 28 9.93 -28.18 -3.43
CA ARG A 28 10.11 -27.48 -4.71
C ARG A 28 10.80 -26.11 -4.59
N MET A 29 11.09 -25.62 -3.37
CA MET A 29 11.81 -24.37 -3.15
C MET A 29 13.20 -24.59 -2.55
N LYS A 30 13.96 -25.56 -3.07
CA LYS A 30 15.42 -25.46 -2.96
C LYS A 30 15.85 -24.38 -3.96
N ILE A 31 15.91 -23.13 -3.50
CA ILE A 31 16.54 -22.04 -4.25
C ILE A 31 18.02 -22.41 -4.36
N VAL A 32 18.37 -23.12 -5.43
CA VAL A 32 19.76 -23.33 -5.81
C VAL A 32 20.24 -21.98 -6.32
N LEU A 33 21.01 -21.26 -5.50
CA LEU A 33 21.63 -20.03 -5.95
C LEU A 33 22.47 -20.34 -7.19
N PRO A 34 22.31 -19.60 -8.30
CA PRO A 34 23.16 -19.78 -9.46
C PRO A 34 24.63 -19.53 -9.05
N PRO A 35 25.58 -20.20 -9.71
CA PRO A 35 27.00 -20.05 -9.41
C PRO A 35 27.42 -18.57 -9.45
N PRO A 36 28.32 -18.14 -8.54
CA PRO A 36 28.77 -16.76 -8.46
C PRO A 36 29.30 -16.32 -9.83
N GLY A 37 28.63 -15.33 -10.43
CA GLY A 37 28.89 -14.86 -11.80
C GLY A 37 27.72 -15.01 -12.78
N THR A 38 26.66 -15.77 -12.44
CA THR A 38 25.50 -16.02 -13.32
C THR A 38 24.20 -15.43 -12.77
N ASN A 39 24.28 -14.31 -12.06
CA ASN A 39 23.09 -13.55 -11.68
C ASN A 39 22.60 -12.74 -12.88
N ALA A 40 21.99 -13.41 -13.88
CA ALA A 40 21.42 -12.73 -15.05
C ALA A 40 20.45 -11.61 -14.65
N LEU A 41 19.75 -11.78 -13.52
CA LEU A 41 18.95 -10.75 -12.86
C LEU A 41 19.78 -9.54 -12.39
N ALA A 42 20.92 -9.75 -11.74
CA ALA A 42 21.77 -8.65 -11.28
C ALA A 42 22.47 -7.93 -12.45
N THR A 43 22.94 -8.67 -13.46
CA THR A 43 23.57 -8.09 -14.64
C THR A 43 22.57 -7.31 -15.50
N SER A 44 21.33 -7.82 -15.67
CA SER A 44 20.28 -7.08 -16.36
C SER A 44 19.76 -5.88 -15.57
N ALA A 45 19.64 -5.99 -14.25
CA ALA A 45 19.30 -4.85 -13.38
C ALA A 45 20.38 -3.76 -13.41
N PHE A 46 21.66 -4.14 -13.43
CA PHE A 46 22.76 -3.20 -13.55
C PHE A 46 22.79 -2.54 -14.94
N ALA A 47 22.63 -3.31 -16.02
CA ALA A 47 22.57 -2.78 -17.38
C ALA A 47 21.40 -1.81 -17.57
N THR A 48 20.22 -2.14 -17.03
CA THR A 48 19.05 -1.25 -17.06
C THR A 48 19.24 -0.01 -16.19
N TYR A 49 19.92 -0.13 -15.04
CA TYR A 49 20.31 1.03 -14.23
C TYR A 49 21.23 1.97 -15.01
N VAL A 50 22.31 1.46 -15.60
CA VAL A 50 23.26 2.27 -16.40
C VAL A 50 22.55 2.90 -17.61
N LEU A 51 21.72 2.12 -18.32
CA LEU A 51 20.93 2.63 -19.44
C LEU A 51 19.95 3.72 -19.00
N SER A 52 19.31 3.57 -17.83
CA SER A 52 18.43 4.59 -17.27
C SER A 52 19.18 5.87 -16.92
N LEU A 53 20.41 5.75 -16.41
CA LEU A 53 21.26 6.88 -16.08
C LEU A 53 21.67 7.64 -17.35
N ILE A 54 22.13 6.94 -18.38
CA ILE A 54 22.51 7.54 -19.67
C ILE A 54 21.29 8.20 -20.32
N GLY A 55 20.15 7.51 -20.34
CA GLY A 55 18.90 8.07 -20.84
C GLY A 55 18.46 9.32 -20.09
N TYR A 56 18.64 9.35 -18.76
CA TYR A 56 18.35 10.52 -17.94
C TYR A 56 19.29 11.69 -18.24
N VAL A 57 20.58 11.44 -18.43
CA VAL A 57 21.54 12.49 -18.82
C VAL A 57 21.19 13.08 -20.18
N VAL A 58 20.89 12.23 -21.18
CA VAL A 58 20.46 12.70 -22.51
C VAL A 58 19.16 13.49 -22.42
N TYR A 59 18.23 13.06 -21.58
CA TYR A 59 16.98 13.78 -21.32
C TYR A 59 17.21 15.17 -20.68
N LEU A 60 18.12 15.26 -19.71
CA LEU A 60 18.50 16.54 -19.09
C LEU A 60 19.19 17.46 -20.09
N LEU A 61 20.14 16.94 -20.88
CA LEU A 61 20.78 17.69 -21.95
C LEU A 61 19.76 18.21 -22.95
N HIS A 62 18.78 17.39 -23.34
CA HIS A 62 17.70 17.82 -24.22
C HIS A 62 16.86 18.96 -23.62
N GLY A 63 16.59 18.93 -22.31
CA GLY A 63 15.85 19.99 -21.62
C GLY A 63 16.64 21.27 -21.32
N LEU A 64 17.98 21.19 -21.19
CA LEU A 64 18.84 22.32 -20.84
C LEU A 64 19.46 23.03 -22.03
N LEU A 65 19.77 22.33 -23.12
CA LEU A 65 20.41 22.95 -24.29
C LEU A 65 19.41 23.85 -25.01
N PRO A 66 19.76 25.08 -25.42
CA PRO A 66 18.90 25.90 -26.26
C PRO A 66 18.63 25.23 -27.63
N ALA A 67 17.42 25.42 -28.17
CA ALA A 67 17.02 24.83 -29.45
C ALA A 67 17.96 25.23 -30.61
N ASP A 68 18.49 26.46 -30.57
CA ASP A 68 19.42 26.97 -31.57
C ASP A 68 20.77 26.24 -31.55
N THR A 69 21.25 25.82 -30.38
CA THR A 69 22.49 25.05 -30.25
C THR A 69 22.34 23.66 -30.88
N VAL A 70 21.20 23.00 -30.67
CA VAL A 70 20.92 21.68 -31.25
C VAL A 70 20.83 21.76 -32.78
N ARG A 71 20.21 22.81 -33.30
CA ARG A 71 20.03 22.99 -34.74
C ARG A 71 21.32 23.42 -35.46
N ASN A 72 22.07 24.35 -34.87
CA ASN A 72 23.23 24.97 -35.53
C ASN A 72 24.54 24.21 -35.29
N VAL A 73 24.72 23.55 -34.14
CA VAL A 73 25.97 22.84 -33.80
C VAL A 73 25.85 21.35 -34.10
N LEU A 74 24.73 20.72 -33.75
CA LEU A 74 24.53 19.29 -33.96
C LEU A 74 23.97 18.95 -35.35
N MET A 75 23.53 19.95 -36.13
CA MET A 75 22.87 19.76 -37.45
C MET A 75 21.69 18.77 -37.42
N ILE A 76 21.05 18.57 -36.27
CA ILE A 76 19.88 17.69 -36.15
C ILE A 76 18.64 18.48 -36.52
N SER A 77 18.03 18.13 -37.66
CA SER A 77 16.90 18.88 -38.24
C SER A 77 15.57 18.66 -37.51
N TYR A 78 15.42 17.54 -36.79
CA TYR A 78 14.20 17.21 -36.06
C TYR A 78 14.51 16.75 -34.64
N PHE A 79 14.20 17.60 -33.66
CA PHE A 79 14.20 17.25 -32.24
C PHE A 79 12.82 17.60 -31.66
N PRO A 80 12.18 16.73 -30.87
CA PRO A 80 10.90 17.05 -30.24
C PRO A 80 10.99 18.35 -29.43
N SER A 81 9.91 19.13 -29.40
CA SER A 81 9.90 20.43 -28.73
C SER A 81 10.23 20.30 -27.24
N GLN A 82 11.14 21.13 -26.73
CA GLN A 82 11.65 21.06 -25.35
C GLN A 82 10.58 21.19 -24.25
N VAL A 83 9.40 21.69 -24.60
CA VAL A 83 8.23 21.69 -23.71
C VAL A 83 7.85 20.28 -23.23
N TRP A 84 8.20 19.23 -23.97
CA TRP A 84 7.97 17.84 -23.56
C TRP A 84 8.82 17.45 -22.35
N SER A 85 10.05 17.96 -22.23
CA SER A 85 10.92 17.72 -21.07
C SER A 85 10.39 18.38 -19.79
N VAL A 86 9.71 19.52 -19.92
CA VAL A 86 9.07 20.18 -18.77
C VAL A 86 7.77 19.47 -18.40
N LYS A 87 6.94 19.13 -19.40
CA LYS A 87 5.67 18.43 -19.21
C LYS A 87 5.85 17.12 -18.45
N LYS A 88 6.84 16.29 -18.83
CA LYS A 88 7.02 14.97 -18.21
C LYS A 88 7.40 15.07 -16.72
N LYS A 89 8.20 16.07 -16.33
CA LYS A 89 8.53 16.32 -14.91
C LYS A 89 7.30 16.78 -14.11
N ASN A 90 6.47 17.65 -14.69
CA ASN A 90 5.23 18.09 -14.06
C ASN A 90 4.19 16.97 -13.92
N TRP A 91 4.08 16.08 -14.91
CA TRP A 91 3.21 14.91 -14.80
C TRP A 91 3.65 13.94 -13.70
N LEU A 92 4.96 13.80 -13.46
CA LEU A 92 5.50 12.98 -12.37
C LEU A 92 5.08 13.53 -11.00
N THR A 93 5.15 14.86 -10.81
CA THR A 93 4.75 15.47 -9.53
C THR A 93 3.24 15.37 -9.32
N VAL A 94 2.44 15.59 -10.37
CA VAL A 94 0.98 15.39 -10.30
C VAL A 94 0.64 13.95 -9.96
N ALA A 95 1.30 12.97 -10.60
CA ALA A 95 1.11 11.56 -10.31
C ALA A 95 1.44 11.22 -8.84
N PHE A 96 2.56 11.74 -8.31
CA PHE A 96 2.93 11.54 -6.92
C PHE A 96 1.87 12.08 -5.94
N TRP A 97 1.42 13.31 -6.15
CA TRP A 97 0.36 13.92 -5.33
C TRP A 97 -0.97 13.18 -5.48
N TYR A 98 -1.32 12.76 -6.68
CA TYR A 98 -2.51 11.95 -6.92
C TYR A 98 -2.46 10.62 -6.15
N LEU A 99 -1.33 9.89 -6.20
CA LEU A 99 -1.16 8.67 -5.43
C LEU A 99 -1.29 8.91 -3.92
N PHE A 100 -0.69 10.00 -3.42
CA PHE A 100 -0.79 10.36 -2.00
C PHE A 100 -2.24 10.63 -1.59
N VAL A 101 -2.97 11.43 -2.37
CA VAL A 101 -4.38 11.75 -2.09
C VAL A 101 -5.27 10.51 -2.19
N VAL A 102 -5.08 9.68 -3.22
CA VAL A 102 -5.84 8.44 -3.36
C VAL A 102 -5.55 7.48 -2.22
N TYR A 103 -4.29 7.31 -1.84
CA TYR A 103 -3.91 6.50 -0.68
C TYR A 103 -4.58 7.03 0.58
N PHE A 104 -4.47 8.33 0.86
CA PHE A 104 -5.11 8.95 2.02
C PHE A 104 -6.63 8.74 2.03
N ALA A 105 -7.31 9.05 0.91
CA ALA A 105 -8.75 8.89 0.78
C ALA A 105 -9.19 7.43 0.93
N THR A 106 -8.42 6.49 0.37
CA THR A 106 -8.69 5.05 0.48
C THR A 106 -8.56 4.59 1.93
N ASN A 107 -7.50 4.97 2.62
CA ASN A 107 -7.32 4.62 4.04
C ASN A 107 -8.43 5.24 4.89
N LEU A 108 -8.83 6.49 4.61
CA LEU A 108 -9.91 7.14 5.32
C LEU A 108 -11.26 6.44 5.08
N ALA A 109 -11.53 5.99 3.86
CA ALA A 109 -12.77 5.27 3.52
C ALA A 109 -12.88 3.90 4.18
N TYR A 110 -11.75 3.23 4.44
CA TYR A 110 -11.71 1.94 5.14
C TYR A 110 -11.55 2.05 6.66
N THR A 111 -11.26 3.25 7.19
CA THR A 111 -11.11 3.44 8.63
C THR A 111 -12.49 3.55 9.27
N PRO A 112 -12.82 2.71 10.30
CA PRO A 112 -14.09 2.81 11.00
C PRO A 112 -14.24 4.16 11.73
N PRO A 113 -15.47 4.66 11.91
CA PRO A 113 -15.71 5.92 12.62
C PRO A 113 -15.19 5.85 14.07
N ILE A 114 -14.56 6.93 14.51
CA ILE A 114 -13.86 7.03 15.81
C ILE A 114 -14.82 6.83 17.00
N ASP A 115 -16.10 7.18 16.84
CA ASP A 115 -17.10 7.19 17.91
C ASP A 115 -17.65 5.80 18.29
N GLY A 116 -16.99 4.73 17.87
CA GLY A 116 -17.39 3.34 18.15
C GLY A 116 -16.27 2.47 18.73
N PRO A 117 -16.61 1.29 19.28
CA PRO A 117 -15.63 0.33 19.81
C PRO A 117 -14.60 -0.11 18.74
N ASP A 118 -15.03 -0.20 17.48
CA ASP A 118 -14.15 -0.57 16.36
C ASP A 118 -13.20 0.57 15.94
N GLY A 119 -13.62 1.83 16.08
CA GLY A 119 -12.78 3.01 15.84
C GLY A 119 -11.76 3.26 16.93
N LEU A 120 -12.14 3.03 18.19
CA LEU A 120 -11.18 3.05 19.30
C LEU A 120 -10.14 1.94 19.14
N ALA A 121 -10.56 0.72 18.77
CA ALA A 121 -9.65 -0.40 18.51
C ALA A 121 -8.69 -0.15 17.33
N SER A 122 -8.99 0.75 16.39
CA SER A 122 -8.07 1.11 15.30
C SER A 122 -6.99 2.11 15.71
N ILE A 123 -7.18 2.81 16.84
CA ILE A 123 -6.26 3.85 17.35
C ILE A 123 -5.50 3.34 18.58
N THR A 124 -6.12 2.47 19.37
CA THR A 124 -5.60 1.99 20.66
C THR A 124 -5.12 0.55 20.58
N ASP A 125 -4.07 0.21 21.32
CA ASP A 125 -3.58 -1.16 21.43
C ASP A 125 -4.49 -2.01 22.33
N HIS A 126 -4.30 -3.33 22.32
CA HIS A 126 -5.09 -4.26 23.14
C HIS A 126 -5.02 -4.00 24.65
N SER A 127 -4.01 -3.27 25.12
CA SER A 127 -3.80 -2.96 26.53
C SER A 127 -4.40 -1.61 26.96
N ALA A 128 -5.04 -0.88 26.04
CA ALA A 128 -5.55 0.44 26.32
C ALA A 128 -6.77 0.42 27.26
N LEU A 129 -6.70 1.21 28.33
CA LEU A 129 -7.79 1.40 29.27
C LEU A 129 -8.76 2.48 28.73
N ILE A 130 -9.92 2.06 28.22
CA ILE A 130 -10.97 2.97 27.77
C ILE A 130 -11.74 3.48 29.00
N LEU A 131 -11.45 4.71 29.45
CA LEU A 131 -12.26 5.38 30.47
C LEU A 131 -13.59 5.82 29.85
N ARG A 132 -14.68 5.11 30.16
CA ARG A 132 -16.03 5.55 29.82
C ARG A 132 -16.37 6.78 30.66
N SER A 133 -16.28 7.97 30.07
CA SER A 133 -16.63 9.21 30.76
C SER A 133 -18.12 9.20 31.10
N ARG A 134 -18.44 9.20 32.40
CA ARG A 134 -19.81 9.20 32.94
C ARG A 134 -20.45 10.60 32.85
N ILE A 135 -20.27 11.31 31.74
CA ILE A 135 -20.68 12.73 31.61
C ILE A 135 -22.12 12.85 31.06
N SER A 136 -22.65 11.82 30.40
CA SER A 136 -24.03 11.85 29.87
C SER A 136 -25.13 11.78 30.94
N SER A 137 -24.82 11.40 32.19
CA SER A 137 -25.83 11.28 33.25
C SER A 137 -26.10 12.58 34.01
N LEU A 138 -25.42 13.69 33.70
CA LEU A 138 -25.65 14.98 34.39
C LEU A 138 -26.56 15.94 33.61
N SER A 139 -26.88 15.64 32.35
CA SER A 139 -27.73 16.51 31.51
C SER A 139 -29.23 16.16 31.58
N HIS A 140 -29.61 15.11 32.30
CA HIS A 140 -31.02 14.71 32.50
C HIS A 140 -31.44 14.89 33.96
N SER A 141 -31.12 16.04 34.52
CA SER A 141 -31.80 16.56 35.71
C SER A 141 -32.93 17.47 35.23
N ASP A 142 -33.96 16.86 34.64
CA ASP A 142 -35.19 17.57 34.32
C ASP A 142 -35.81 18.08 35.61
N HIS A 143 -36.06 19.38 35.63
CA HIS A 143 -36.88 20.06 36.62
C HIS A 143 -38.25 19.37 36.71
N GLN A 144 -38.47 18.60 37.77
CA GLN A 144 -39.80 18.23 38.21
C GLN A 144 -40.35 19.37 39.07
N PRO A 145 -41.37 20.13 38.63
CA PRO A 145 -42.03 21.06 39.52
C PRO A 145 -42.79 20.28 40.62
N PRO A 146 -42.82 20.77 41.86
CA PRO A 146 -43.48 20.07 42.96
C PRO A 146 -44.98 19.95 42.68
N SER A 147 -45.50 18.72 42.72
CA SER A 147 -46.92 18.44 42.79
C SER A 147 -47.45 18.98 44.11
N VAL A 148 -48.14 20.12 44.04
CA VAL A 148 -48.90 20.66 45.17
C VAL A 148 -50.13 19.79 45.38
N ASP A 149 -50.11 19.01 46.45
CA ASP A 149 -51.29 18.33 46.97
C ASP A 149 -52.32 19.36 47.49
N GLN A 150 -53.54 19.23 46.96
CA GLN A 150 -54.85 19.31 47.65
C GLN A 150 -55.29 20.64 48.30
N PRO A 151 -56.62 20.95 48.37
CA PRO A 151 -57.72 20.09 48.84
C PRO A 151 -58.74 19.63 47.80
#